data_AF-A0A353B438-F1
#
_entry.id   AF-A0A353B438-F1
#
_cell.length_a   1.000
_cell.length_b   1.000
_cell.length_c   1.000
_cell.angle_alpha   90.00
_cell.angle_beta   90.00
_cell.angle_gamma   90.00
#
_symmetry.space_group_name_H-M   'P 1'
#
loop_
_entity.id
_entity.type
_entity.pdbx_description
1 polymer ?
#
loop_
_entity_poly.entity_id
_entity_poly.type
_entity_poly.pdbx_seq_one_letter_code
_entity_poly.pdbx_strand_id
1 'polypeptide(L)'
;MEYFDTQVNGYAGVDFNSPESTPEQINQAAVALQKHGVGTAFPTVITASEPEMQACIANIVNSIKDFEAAQGLFKGLHLEGPFISREPGYVGAHPQRHAIDADTALLARLCDACGDYLAIVTLAPEVDLQGELTEHVTQRGARVAAGHTDAGLADLDRCIEHGLSLFTHLGNGCPRMMDRHDNIIYRALSRIDQLHISLIADGHHVPEMLFRRLLEWLPNDRLFVVSDCICAGGLGPGTYRLGEREVTVGDDLAARDASGEHFVGAAAGMREVEAWLRSSLNLPQQTTTDLLAKTANRLFASILAR
;
A
#
# COMPACT_ATOMS: atom_id res chain seq x y z
N MET A 1 14.78 14.79 8.41
CA MET A 1 14.22 14.21 7.17
C MET A 1 12.83 13.76 7.53
N GLU A 2 11.86 14.03 6.67
CA GLU A 2 10.50 13.52 6.85
C GLU A 2 10.31 12.26 5.99
N TYR A 3 9.48 11.32 6.47
CA TYR A 3 9.17 10.10 5.75
C TYR A 3 8.08 10.33 4.70
N PHE A 4 8.12 9.53 3.63
CA PHE A 4 7.05 9.43 2.65
C PHE A 4 6.48 8.02 2.69
N ASP A 5 5.25 7.89 3.19
CA ASP A 5 4.54 6.62 3.28
C ASP A 5 3.41 6.52 2.25
N THR A 6 3.62 5.77 1.17
CA THR A 6 2.64 5.69 0.08
C THR A 6 1.52 4.68 0.33
N GLN A 7 1.53 3.97 1.46
CA GLN A 7 0.51 2.98 1.78
C GLN A 7 0.29 2.93 3.30
N VAL A 8 -0.81 3.53 3.76
CA VAL A 8 -1.23 3.54 5.17
C VAL A 8 -2.75 3.41 5.27
N ASN A 9 -3.21 2.34 5.92
CA ASN A 9 -4.62 1.98 6.04
C ASN A 9 -5.28 2.61 7.27
N GLY A 10 -4.49 3.05 8.25
CA GLY A 10 -4.96 3.70 9.47
C GLY A 10 -3.81 4.00 10.41
N TYR A 11 -4.08 4.77 11.46
CA TYR A 11 -3.09 5.10 12.48
C TYR A 11 -3.73 5.58 13.79
N ALA A 12 -3.08 5.32 14.92
CA ALA A 12 -3.45 5.82 16.25
C ALA A 12 -4.93 5.57 16.63
N GLY A 13 -5.45 4.40 16.28
CA GLY A 13 -6.82 3.96 16.57
C GLY A 13 -7.85 4.33 15.52
N VAL A 14 -7.46 5.03 14.46
CA VAL A 14 -8.35 5.42 13.37
C VAL A 14 -8.11 4.52 12.17
N ASP A 15 -9.17 3.88 11.68
CA ASP A 15 -9.18 3.03 10.49
C ASP A 15 -9.72 3.84 9.31
N PHE A 16 -8.91 4.07 8.27
CA PHE A 16 -9.36 4.81 7.08
C PHE A 16 -10.33 4.01 6.21
N ASN A 17 -10.47 2.71 6.49
CA ASN A 17 -11.37 1.80 5.82
C ASN A 17 -12.68 1.55 6.59
N SER A 18 -12.93 2.34 7.64
CA SER A 18 -14.25 2.42 8.26
C SER A 18 -15.05 3.61 7.70
N PRO A 19 -16.23 3.38 7.11
CA PRO A 19 -17.14 4.47 6.70
C PRO A 19 -17.58 5.37 7.87
N GLU A 20 -17.42 4.90 9.11
CA GLU A 20 -17.77 5.62 10.33
C GLU A 20 -16.64 6.56 10.81
N SER A 21 -15.41 6.40 10.29
CA SER A 21 -14.28 7.27 10.64
C SER A 21 -14.51 8.68 10.10
N THR A 22 -14.73 9.64 11.00
CA THR A 22 -15.05 11.02 10.60
C THR A 22 -13.82 11.75 10.06
N PRO A 23 -14.01 12.80 9.24
CA PRO A 23 -12.92 13.67 8.79
C PRO A 23 -12.03 14.20 9.93
N GLU A 24 -12.61 14.52 11.09
CA GLU A 24 -11.90 14.97 12.30
C GLU A 24 -10.98 13.87 12.86
N GLN A 25 -11.48 12.63 12.93
CA GLN A 25 -10.69 11.48 13.41
C GLN A 25 -9.54 11.18 12.44
N ILE A 26 -9.80 11.20 11.14
CA ILE A 26 -8.76 11.05 10.11
C ILE A 26 -7.67 12.13 10.27
N ASN A 27 -8.07 13.37 10.58
CA ASN A 27 -7.12 14.44 10.88
C ASN A 27 -6.32 14.19 12.17
N GLN A 28 -6.93 13.60 13.21
CA GLN A 28 -6.19 13.19 14.41
C GLN A 28 -5.11 12.15 14.10
N ALA A 29 -5.41 11.20 13.20
CA ALA A 29 -4.42 10.25 12.70
C ALA A 29 -3.29 10.95 11.94
N ALA A 30 -3.61 11.96 11.11
CA ALA A 30 -2.60 12.78 10.43
C ALA A 30 -1.67 13.49 11.41
N VAL A 31 -2.21 14.09 12.48
CA VAL A 31 -1.41 14.71 13.56
C VAL A 31 -0.49 13.69 14.23
N ALA A 32 -0.98 12.47 14.46
CA ALA A 32 -0.17 11.40 15.07
C ALA A 32 0.95 10.93 14.14
N LEU A 33 0.67 10.74 12.85
CA LEU A 33 1.67 10.41 11.82
C LEU A 33 2.78 11.48 11.73
N GLN A 34 2.39 12.76 11.72
CA GLN A 34 3.34 13.89 11.70
C GLN A 34 4.24 13.90 12.94
N LYS A 35 3.67 13.65 14.13
CA LYS A 35 4.46 13.53 15.38
C LYS A 35 5.49 12.40 15.31
N HIS A 36 5.25 11.39 14.48
CA HIS A 36 6.19 10.29 14.23
C HIS A 36 7.06 10.49 12.98
N GLY A 37 7.11 11.70 12.43
CA GLY A 37 8.08 12.10 11.41
C GLY A 37 7.63 11.86 9.97
N VAL A 38 6.38 11.44 9.74
CA VAL A 38 5.82 11.34 8.38
C VAL A 38 5.48 12.74 7.88
N GLY A 39 6.05 13.13 6.74
CA GLY A 39 5.79 14.43 6.10
C GLY A 39 4.94 14.33 4.84
N THR A 40 4.82 13.13 4.26
CA THR A 40 3.89 12.87 3.16
C THR A 40 3.33 11.46 3.33
N ALA A 41 2.02 11.32 3.18
CA ALA A 41 1.39 10.00 3.20
C ALA A 41 0.27 9.90 2.17
N PHE A 42 0.02 8.67 1.69
CA PHE A 42 -1.17 8.34 0.91
C PHE A 42 -2.07 7.43 1.74
N PRO A 43 -3.15 7.96 2.35
CA PRO A 43 -4.18 7.11 2.96
C PRO A 43 -4.73 6.12 1.94
N THR A 44 -4.78 4.85 2.34
CA THR A 44 -5.12 3.71 1.50
C THR A 44 -6.54 3.24 1.78
N VAL A 45 -7.34 3.18 0.71
CA VAL A 45 -8.69 2.60 0.71
C VAL A 45 -8.63 1.22 0.07
N ILE A 46 -8.96 0.18 0.83
CA ILE A 46 -8.91 -1.22 0.40
C ILE A 46 -10.25 -1.68 -0.19
N THR A 47 -10.22 -2.82 -0.87
CA THR A 47 -11.40 -3.54 -1.39
C THR A 47 -12.56 -3.61 -0.39
N ALA A 48 -13.70 -2.99 -0.76
CA ALA A 48 -14.98 -3.10 -0.06
C ALA A 48 -16.13 -2.97 -1.07
N SER A 49 -17.37 -2.84 -0.63
CA SER A 49 -18.45 -2.48 -1.56
C SER A 49 -18.24 -1.06 -2.10
N GLU A 50 -18.75 -0.78 -3.31
CA GLU A 50 -18.64 0.56 -3.92
C GLU A 50 -19.10 1.69 -2.96
N PRO A 51 -20.28 1.61 -2.29
CA PRO A 51 -20.71 2.66 -1.38
C PRO A 51 -19.78 2.86 -0.19
N GLU A 52 -19.20 1.79 0.36
CA GLU A 52 -18.25 1.86 1.46
C GLU A 52 -16.94 2.52 1.03
N MET A 53 -16.38 2.10 -0.11
CA MET A 53 -15.17 2.72 -0.67
C MET A 53 -15.39 4.21 -0.93
N GLN A 54 -16.53 4.58 -1.54
CA GLN A 54 -16.88 5.99 -1.79
C GLN A 54 -17.01 6.78 -0.48
N ALA A 55 -17.60 6.21 0.56
CA ALA A 55 -17.72 6.86 1.87
C ALA A 55 -16.35 7.09 2.52
N CYS A 56 -15.47 6.08 2.51
CA CYS A 56 -14.10 6.21 3.03
C CYS A 56 -13.30 7.26 2.27
N ILE A 57 -13.35 7.24 0.92
CA ILE A 57 -12.72 8.25 0.07
C ILE A 57 -13.24 9.65 0.42
N ALA A 58 -14.56 9.81 0.54
CA ALA A 58 -15.16 11.09 0.87
C ALA A 58 -14.71 11.61 2.24
N ASN A 59 -14.64 10.75 3.26
CA ASN A 59 -14.18 11.12 4.60
C ASN A 59 -12.72 11.58 4.58
N ILE A 60 -11.85 10.89 3.85
CA ILE A 60 -10.44 11.27 3.66
C ILE A 60 -10.35 12.62 2.94
N VAL A 61 -11.03 12.78 1.80
CA VAL A 61 -11.01 14.01 1.01
C VAL A 61 -11.55 15.21 1.79
N ASN A 62 -12.62 15.02 2.57
CA ASN A 62 -13.14 16.07 3.46
C ASN A 62 -12.15 16.39 4.58
N SER A 63 -11.45 15.39 5.13
CA SER A 63 -10.38 15.63 6.11
C SER A 63 -9.29 16.53 5.53
N ILE A 64 -8.84 16.25 4.31
CA ILE A 64 -7.83 17.05 3.59
C ILE A 64 -8.30 18.48 3.32
N LYS A 65 -9.59 18.67 3.01
CA LYS A 65 -10.16 20.00 2.72
C LYS A 65 -10.37 20.85 3.96
N ASP A 66 -10.78 20.22 5.06
CA ASP A 66 -11.31 20.92 6.23
C ASP A 66 -10.29 21.09 7.36
N PHE A 67 -9.19 20.32 7.35
CA PHE A 67 -8.20 20.33 8.43
C PHE A 67 -6.74 20.46 7.96
N GLU A 68 -5.98 21.33 8.63
CA GLU A 68 -4.60 21.70 8.27
C GLU A 68 -3.61 20.52 8.31
N ALA A 69 -3.69 19.63 9.31
CA ALA A 69 -2.73 18.54 9.43
C ALA A 69 -2.93 17.50 8.31
N ALA A 70 -4.18 17.12 8.03
CA ALA A 70 -4.52 16.28 6.89
C ALA A 70 -4.12 16.95 5.55
N GLN A 71 -4.43 18.24 5.37
CA GLN A 71 -4.02 19.00 4.19
C GLN A 71 -2.50 19.01 3.99
N GLY A 72 -1.74 19.17 5.07
CA GLY A 72 -0.28 19.20 5.07
C GLY A 72 0.37 17.85 4.78
N LEU A 73 -0.25 16.74 5.23
CA LEU A 73 0.33 15.40 5.19
C LEU A 73 -0.15 14.57 3.99
N PHE A 74 -1.46 14.53 3.73
CA PHE A 74 -2.07 13.64 2.75
C PHE A 74 -2.05 14.30 1.37
N LYS A 75 -1.03 13.97 0.58
CA LYS A 75 -0.79 14.56 -0.75
C LYS A 75 -1.28 13.69 -1.91
N GLY A 76 -2.01 12.62 -1.59
CA GLY A 76 -2.57 11.69 -2.55
C GLY A 76 -3.34 10.59 -1.83
N LEU A 77 -4.12 9.81 -2.59
CA LEU A 77 -4.87 8.64 -2.14
C LEU A 77 -4.38 7.42 -2.90
N HIS A 78 -4.37 6.29 -2.21
CA HIS A 78 -4.10 4.99 -2.77
C HIS A 78 -5.37 4.13 -2.73
N LEU A 79 -5.84 3.66 -3.87
CA LEU A 79 -6.90 2.66 -3.94
C LEU A 79 -6.27 1.27 -4.09
N GLU A 80 -6.41 0.40 -3.10
CA GLU A 80 -5.90 -0.97 -3.14
C GLU A 80 -7.05 -1.95 -3.42
N GLY A 81 -7.30 -2.19 -4.71
CA GLY A 81 -8.48 -2.88 -5.20
C GLY A 81 -9.62 -1.94 -5.62
N PRO A 82 -10.84 -2.46 -5.88
CA PRO A 82 -11.29 -3.85 -5.66
C PRO A 82 -10.91 -4.84 -6.77
N PHE A 83 -10.20 -4.38 -7.81
CA PHE A 83 -9.83 -5.13 -9.01
C PHE A 83 -8.62 -6.05 -8.77
N ILE A 84 -8.75 -7.00 -7.84
CA ILE A 84 -7.67 -7.87 -7.38
C ILE A 84 -8.03 -9.35 -7.55
N SER A 85 -7.02 -10.23 -7.48
CA SER A 85 -7.22 -11.67 -7.58
C SER A 85 -8.13 -12.18 -6.46
N ARG A 86 -9.07 -13.05 -6.84
CA ARG A 86 -9.97 -13.74 -5.91
C ARG A 86 -9.39 -15.06 -5.42
N GLU A 87 -8.23 -15.44 -5.94
CA GLU A 87 -7.60 -16.70 -5.61
C GLU A 87 -7.12 -16.73 -4.15
N PRO A 88 -7.30 -17.88 -3.44
CA PRO A 88 -6.88 -18.01 -2.06
C PRO A 88 -5.39 -17.70 -1.88
N GLY A 89 -5.08 -16.84 -0.92
CA GLY A 89 -3.73 -16.34 -0.67
C GLY A 89 -3.45 -15.02 -1.37
N TYR A 90 -3.74 -14.91 -2.67
CA TYR A 90 -3.49 -13.67 -3.43
C TYR A 90 -4.41 -12.53 -3.02
N VAL A 91 -5.68 -12.84 -2.70
CA VAL A 91 -6.62 -11.85 -2.13
C VAL A 91 -6.15 -11.25 -0.79
N GLY A 92 -5.26 -11.94 -0.07
CA GLY A 92 -4.70 -11.46 1.20
C GLY A 92 -5.76 -11.13 2.26
N ALA A 93 -5.62 -9.98 2.91
CA ALA A 93 -6.54 -9.52 3.94
C ALA A 93 -7.86 -8.95 3.37
N HIS A 94 -7.97 -8.76 2.06
CA HIS A 94 -9.15 -8.15 1.45
C HIS A 94 -10.39 -9.06 1.57
N PRO A 95 -11.60 -8.50 1.69
CA PRO A 95 -12.84 -9.28 1.63
C PRO A 95 -13.02 -9.90 0.23
N GLN A 96 -12.80 -11.21 0.10
CA GLN A 96 -12.88 -11.93 -1.18
C GLN A 96 -14.20 -11.76 -1.95
N ARG A 97 -15.31 -11.50 -1.25
CA ARG A 97 -16.63 -11.24 -1.87
C ARG A 97 -16.69 -9.92 -2.66
N HIS A 98 -15.78 -8.99 -2.38
CA HIS A 98 -15.70 -7.68 -3.03
C HIS A 98 -14.54 -7.60 -4.02
N ALA A 99 -13.66 -8.60 -4.06
CA ALA A 99 -12.68 -8.72 -5.13
C ALA A 99 -13.39 -9.11 -6.43
N ILE A 100 -13.19 -8.31 -7.48
CA ILE A 100 -13.91 -8.39 -8.75
C ILE A 100 -12.97 -8.25 -9.94
N ASP A 101 -13.46 -8.69 -11.11
CA ASP A 101 -12.78 -8.47 -12.39
C ASP A 101 -12.90 -7.01 -12.83
N ALA A 102 -12.24 -6.66 -13.94
CA ALA A 102 -12.25 -5.30 -14.44
C ALA A 102 -13.64 -4.71 -14.69
N ASP A 103 -13.89 -3.53 -14.11
CA ASP A 103 -15.03 -2.68 -14.36
C ASP A 103 -14.55 -1.21 -14.44
N THR A 104 -14.33 -0.74 -15.66
CA THR A 104 -13.88 0.63 -15.95
C THR A 104 -14.89 1.68 -15.50
N ALA A 105 -16.19 1.36 -15.48
CA ALA A 105 -17.21 2.32 -15.05
C ALA A 105 -17.18 2.49 -13.52
N LEU A 106 -17.02 1.41 -12.76
CA LEU A 106 -16.80 1.47 -11.32
C LEU A 106 -15.49 2.19 -10.99
N LEU A 107 -14.39 1.82 -11.65
CA LEU A 107 -13.10 2.48 -11.46
C LEU A 107 -13.22 3.98 -11.70
N ALA A 108 -13.88 4.40 -12.78
CA ALA A 108 -14.08 5.82 -13.07
C ALA A 108 -14.81 6.55 -11.92
N ARG A 109 -15.86 5.95 -11.35
CA ARG A 109 -16.59 6.53 -10.21
C ARG A 109 -15.74 6.62 -8.94
N LEU A 110 -14.90 5.61 -8.67
CA LEU A 110 -13.96 5.64 -7.54
C LEU A 110 -12.87 6.71 -7.75
N CYS A 111 -12.30 6.79 -8.95
CA CYS A 111 -11.34 7.83 -9.32
C CYS A 111 -11.94 9.24 -9.21
N ASP A 112 -13.19 9.42 -9.64
CA ASP A 112 -13.91 10.70 -9.53
C ASP A 112 -14.16 11.09 -8.07
N ALA A 113 -14.43 10.12 -7.20
CA ALA A 113 -14.56 10.36 -5.76
C ALA A 113 -13.24 10.83 -5.14
N CYS A 114 -12.08 10.33 -5.60
CA CYS A 114 -10.77 10.81 -5.16
C CYS A 114 -10.45 12.22 -5.68
N GLY A 115 -10.97 12.59 -6.86
CA GLY A 115 -10.64 13.83 -7.55
C GLY A 115 -9.13 13.95 -7.84
N ASP A 116 -8.59 15.15 -7.66
CA ASP A 116 -7.17 15.44 -7.95
C ASP A 116 -6.19 14.70 -7.03
N TYR A 117 -6.69 14.14 -5.92
CA TYR A 117 -5.87 13.41 -4.97
C TYR A 117 -5.57 11.97 -5.39
N LEU A 118 -6.15 11.43 -6.46
CA LEU A 118 -5.79 10.07 -6.89
C LEU A 118 -4.31 9.97 -7.25
N ALA A 119 -3.57 9.13 -6.51
CA ALA A 119 -2.12 8.95 -6.69
C ALA A 119 -1.76 7.53 -7.14
N ILE A 120 -2.37 6.50 -6.56
CA ILE A 120 -2.08 5.10 -6.84
C ILE A 120 -3.37 4.30 -6.95
N VAL A 121 -3.43 3.37 -7.91
CA VAL A 121 -4.38 2.26 -7.91
C VAL A 121 -3.61 0.94 -7.97
N THR A 122 -3.81 0.06 -6.99
CA THR A 122 -3.33 -1.32 -7.03
C THR A 122 -4.41 -2.24 -7.59
N LEU A 123 -4.03 -3.03 -8.58
CA LEU A 123 -4.90 -4.02 -9.24
C LEU A 123 -4.12 -5.30 -9.57
N ALA A 124 -4.84 -6.38 -9.87
CA ALA A 124 -4.28 -7.63 -10.35
C ALA A 124 -4.27 -7.65 -11.90
N PRO A 125 -3.10 -7.69 -12.57
CA PRO A 125 -3.04 -7.62 -14.03
C PRO A 125 -3.80 -8.73 -14.77
N GLU A 126 -3.95 -9.92 -14.17
CA GLU A 126 -4.72 -11.03 -14.74
C GLU A 126 -6.23 -10.77 -14.79
N VAL A 127 -6.74 -9.81 -13.99
CA VAL A 127 -8.15 -9.40 -14.05
C VAL A 127 -8.39 -8.22 -15.00
N ASP A 128 -7.32 -7.53 -15.41
CA ASP A 128 -7.32 -6.46 -16.42
C ASP A 128 -6.91 -7.02 -17.79
N LEU A 129 -7.77 -7.89 -18.34
CA LEU A 129 -7.49 -8.70 -19.53
C LEU A 129 -7.11 -7.90 -20.78
N GLN A 130 -7.50 -6.63 -20.83
CA GLN A 130 -7.23 -5.72 -21.96
C GLN A 130 -6.38 -4.51 -21.56
N GLY A 131 -5.91 -4.42 -20.31
CA GLY A 131 -5.15 -3.25 -19.83
C GLY A 131 -5.99 -1.96 -19.70
N GLU A 132 -7.32 -2.05 -19.78
CA GLU A 132 -8.23 -0.90 -19.84
C GLU A 132 -8.29 -0.16 -18.51
N LEU A 133 -8.26 -0.87 -17.38
CA LEU A 133 -8.18 -0.22 -16.07
C LEU A 133 -6.85 0.51 -15.93
N THR A 134 -5.77 -0.17 -16.31
CA THR A 134 -4.41 0.35 -16.23
C THR A 134 -4.25 1.61 -17.06
N GLU A 135 -4.76 1.60 -18.30
CA GLU A 135 -4.77 2.78 -19.17
C GLU A 135 -5.63 3.90 -18.58
N HIS A 136 -6.82 3.60 -18.06
CA HIS A 136 -7.71 4.60 -17.48
C HIS A 136 -7.05 5.38 -16.33
N VAL A 137 -6.39 4.67 -15.40
CA VAL A 137 -5.68 5.30 -14.27
C VAL A 137 -4.49 6.12 -14.77
N THR A 138 -3.73 5.57 -15.72
CA THR A 138 -2.55 6.24 -16.28
C THR A 138 -2.92 7.53 -17.01
N GLN A 139 -4.04 7.56 -17.75
CA GLN A 139 -4.53 8.76 -18.43
C GLN A 139 -4.99 9.86 -17.45
N ARG A 140 -5.40 9.48 -16.23
CA ARG A 140 -5.64 10.43 -15.12
C ARG A 140 -4.34 10.88 -14.43
N GLY A 141 -3.20 10.42 -14.91
CA GLY A 141 -1.85 10.73 -14.41
C GLY A 141 -1.53 10.12 -13.04
N ALA A 142 -2.37 9.21 -12.55
CA ALA A 142 -2.07 8.41 -11.37
C ALA A 142 -1.17 7.22 -11.75
N ARG A 143 -0.57 6.57 -10.75
CA ARG A 143 0.24 5.37 -10.96
C ARG A 143 -0.60 4.11 -10.79
N VAL A 144 -0.28 3.09 -11.57
CA VAL A 144 -0.84 1.75 -11.42
C VAL A 144 0.21 0.84 -10.80
N ALA A 145 -0.21 0.07 -9.80
CA ALA A 145 0.59 -0.94 -9.14
C ALA A 145 -0.02 -2.33 -9.30
N ALA A 146 0.83 -3.33 -9.54
CA ALA A 146 0.44 -4.73 -9.50
C ALA A 146 0.50 -5.18 -8.04
N GLY A 147 -0.53 -5.89 -7.59
CA GLY A 147 -0.58 -6.44 -6.24
C GLY A 147 -1.77 -7.37 -6.10
N HIS A 148 -1.77 -8.21 -5.07
CA HIS A 148 -2.84 -9.18 -4.84
C HIS A 148 -3.15 -10.00 -6.10
N THR A 149 -2.11 -10.59 -6.68
CA THR A 149 -2.09 -11.07 -8.08
C THR A 149 -1.25 -12.34 -8.23
N ASP A 150 -1.68 -13.23 -9.12
CA ASP A 150 -0.87 -14.31 -9.71
C ASP A 150 -0.65 -14.10 -11.21
N ALA A 151 -0.55 -12.84 -11.65
CA ALA A 151 -0.43 -12.48 -13.06
C ALA A 151 0.69 -13.25 -13.78
N GLY A 152 0.36 -13.81 -14.95
CA GLY A 152 1.36 -14.36 -15.85
C GLY A 152 2.24 -13.25 -16.43
N LEU A 153 3.36 -13.63 -17.05
CA LEU A 153 4.23 -12.64 -17.71
C LEU A 153 3.48 -11.85 -18.80
N ALA A 154 2.59 -12.48 -19.55
CA ALA A 154 1.80 -11.82 -20.59
C ALA A 154 0.84 -10.77 -20.01
N ASP A 155 0.30 -11.00 -18.81
CA ASP A 155 -0.58 -10.05 -18.13
C ASP A 155 0.18 -8.85 -17.59
N LEU A 156 1.35 -9.10 -16.98
CA LEU A 156 2.27 -8.05 -16.56
C LEU A 156 2.73 -7.21 -17.75
N ASP A 157 3.19 -7.84 -18.82
CA ASP A 157 3.70 -7.16 -20.01
C ASP A 157 2.63 -6.29 -20.66
N ARG A 158 1.42 -6.82 -20.82
CA ARG A 158 0.27 -6.05 -21.31
C ARG A 158 0.01 -4.84 -20.43
N CYS A 159 -0.11 -4.99 -19.11
CA CYS A 159 -0.38 -3.85 -18.25
C CYS A 159 0.79 -2.85 -18.23
N ILE A 160 2.04 -3.31 -18.36
CA ILE A 160 3.21 -2.41 -18.48
C ILE A 160 3.10 -1.56 -19.74
N GLU A 161 2.69 -2.13 -20.87
CA GLU A 161 2.44 -1.38 -22.12
C GLU A 161 1.35 -0.30 -21.94
N HIS A 162 0.39 -0.52 -21.05
CA HIS A 162 -0.68 0.44 -20.71
C HIS A 162 -0.35 1.37 -19.53
N GLY A 163 0.83 1.27 -18.90
CA GLY A 163 1.31 2.21 -17.87
C GLY A 163 1.52 1.65 -16.46
N LEU A 164 1.37 0.34 -16.26
CA LEU A 164 1.76 -0.33 -15.02
C LEU A 164 3.24 -0.06 -14.72
N SER A 165 3.52 0.51 -13.55
CA SER A 165 4.88 0.99 -13.23
C SER A 165 5.33 0.70 -11.80
N LEU A 166 4.47 0.04 -11.01
CA LEU A 166 4.71 -0.28 -9.60
C LEU A 166 4.32 -1.73 -9.29
N PHE A 167 4.90 -2.29 -8.23
CA PHE A 167 4.44 -3.50 -7.56
C PHE A 167 4.27 -3.22 -6.07
N THR A 168 3.07 -3.45 -5.56
CA THR A 168 2.69 -3.23 -4.16
C THR A 168 3.24 -4.35 -3.28
N HIS A 169 3.92 -3.98 -2.18
CA HIS A 169 4.41 -4.82 -1.08
C HIS A 169 4.89 -6.21 -1.49
N LEU A 170 5.81 -6.28 -2.47
CA LEU A 170 6.24 -7.53 -3.12
C LEU A 170 6.49 -8.68 -2.13
N GLY A 171 5.80 -9.80 -2.37
CA GLY A 171 5.85 -11.01 -1.54
C GLY A 171 4.70 -11.09 -0.52
N ASN A 172 3.93 -10.02 -0.34
CA ASN A 172 2.69 -10.00 0.42
C ASN A 172 1.49 -10.16 -0.52
N GLY A 173 0.31 -10.49 0.03
CA GLY A 173 -0.83 -10.90 -0.80
C GLY A 173 -0.47 -12.08 -1.70
N CYS A 174 0.20 -13.09 -1.14
CA CYS A 174 0.64 -14.31 -1.81
C CYS A 174 0.28 -15.53 -0.95
N PRO A 175 -0.01 -16.70 -1.53
CA PRO A 175 -0.25 -17.91 -0.77
C PRO A 175 1.02 -18.42 -0.07
N ARG A 176 0.85 -19.14 1.05
CA ARG A 176 1.97 -19.76 1.79
C ARG A 176 2.78 -20.75 0.95
N MET A 177 2.11 -21.40 0.00
CA MET A 177 2.71 -22.35 -0.94
C MET A 177 2.47 -21.83 -2.36
N MET A 178 3.56 -21.54 -3.06
CA MET A 178 3.57 -21.17 -4.48
C MET A 178 4.40 -22.18 -5.27
N ASP A 179 4.26 -22.18 -6.59
CA ASP A 179 5.16 -22.94 -7.44
C ASP A 179 6.62 -22.50 -7.21
N ARG A 180 7.51 -23.51 -7.17
CA ARG A 180 8.92 -23.32 -6.83
C ARG A 180 9.66 -22.45 -7.84
N HIS A 181 9.30 -22.51 -9.12
CA HIS A 181 10.03 -21.87 -10.22
C HIS A 181 9.18 -20.87 -11.01
N ASP A 182 7.86 -20.97 -10.93
CA ASP A 182 6.92 -20.08 -11.61
C ASP A 182 5.94 -19.42 -10.63
N ASN A 183 6.43 -18.42 -9.91
CA ASN A 183 5.62 -17.64 -8.97
C ASN A 183 5.68 -16.14 -9.30
N ILE A 184 4.67 -15.41 -8.82
CA ILE A 184 4.54 -13.98 -9.07
C ILE A 184 5.76 -13.17 -8.62
N ILE A 185 6.46 -13.58 -7.55
CA ILE A 185 7.67 -12.88 -7.08
C ILE A 185 8.74 -12.91 -8.17
N TYR A 186 9.02 -14.08 -8.75
CA TYR A 186 10.02 -14.20 -9.82
C TYR A 186 9.58 -13.49 -11.10
N ARG A 187 8.29 -13.57 -11.44
CA ARG A 187 7.74 -12.86 -12.61
C ARG A 187 7.88 -11.34 -12.46
N ALA A 188 7.54 -10.78 -11.30
CA ALA A 188 7.70 -9.37 -10.99
C ALA A 188 9.18 -8.93 -10.99
N LEU A 189 10.06 -9.70 -10.36
CA LEU A 189 11.50 -9.43 -10.34
C LEU A 189 12.12 -9.45 -11.75
N SER A 190 11.60 -10.28 -12.66
CA SER A 190 12.02 -10.30 -14.06
C SER A 190 11.66 -9.03 -14.85
N ARG A 191 10.92 -8.09 -14.24
CA ARG A 191 10.47 -6.81 -14.82
C ARG A 191 10.93 -5.59 -14.01
N ILE A 192 11.95 -5.73 -13.17
CA ILE A 192 12.43 -4.63 -12.30
C ILE A 192 12.91 -3.38 -13.07
N ASP A 193 13.32 -3.51 -14.32
CA ASP A 193 13.69 -2.36 -15.15
C ASP A 193 12.49 -1.47 -15.50
N GLN A 194 11.26 -2.01 -15.39
CA GLN A 194 10.01 -1.37 -15.75
C GLN A 194 9.17 -1.02 -14.51
N LEU A 195 9.33 -1.77 -13.41
CA LEU A 195 8.56 -1.60 -12.17
C LEU A 195 9.38 -0.97 -11.05
N HIS A 196 8.77 -0.11 -10.24
CA HIS A 196 9.25 0.16 -8.89
C HIS A 196 8.57 -0.80 -7.92
N ILE A 197 9.24 -1.15 -6.85
CA ILE A 197 8.78 -2.11 -5.86
C ILE A 197 8.63 -1.40 -4.52
N SER A 198 7.48 -1.58 -3.87
CA SER A 198 7.36 -1.29 -2.44
C SER A 198 7.55 -2.57 -1.62
N LEU A 199 8.12 -2.43 -0.43
CA LEU A 199 8.24 -3.49 0.57
C LEU A 199 7.79 -2.98 1.93
N ILE A 200 7.18 -3.85 2.73
CA ILE A 200 6.93 -3.61 4.14
C ILE A 200 8.20 -4.02 4.90
N ALA A 201 8.85 -3.06 5.56
CA ALA A 201 10.18 -3.22 6.14
C ALA A 201 10.13 -3.27 7.68
N ASP A 202 9.42 -4.26 8.22
CA ASP A 202 9.21 -4.47 9.66
C ASP A 202 9.88 -5.75 10.20
N GLY A 203 10.52 -6.53 9.33
CA GLY A 203 11.16 -7.80 9.66
C GLY A 203 10.22 -9.01 9.73
N HIS A 204 8.92 -8.80 9.57
CA HIS A 204 7.88 -9.84 9.63
C HIS A 204 7.34 -10.16 8.24
N HIS A 205 6.98 -9.13 7.48
CA HIS A 205 6.44 -9.27 6.13
C HIS A 205 7.51 -9.67 5.12
N VAL A 206 8.72 -9.13 5.28
CA VAL A 206 9.88 -9.51 4.46
C VAL A 206 11.02 -9.91 5.40
N PRO A 207 11.49 -11.17 5.38
CA PRO A 207 12.57 -11.59 6.25
C PRO A 207 13.88 -10.89 5.87
N GLU A 208 14.70 -10.59 6.89
CA GLU A 208 15.95 -9.83 6.74
C GLU A 208 16.83 -10.33 5.58
N MET A 209 17.01 -11.65 5.48
CA MET A 209 17.82 -12.28 4.43
C MET A 209 17.33 -11.92 3.02
N LEU A 210 16.01 -11.96 2.79
CA LEU A 210 15.42 -11.63 1.49
C LEU A 210 15.56 -10.13 1.22
N PHE A 211 15.27 -9.30 2.23
CA PHE A 211 15.38 -7.85 2.10
C PHE A 211 16.79 -7.42 1.69
N ARG A 212 17.84 -8.00 2.31
CA ARG A 212 19.24 -7.76 1.93
C ARG A 212 19.50 -8.07 0.46
N ARG A 213 18.98 -9.19 -0.05
CA ARG A 213 19.20 -9.57 -1.45
C ARG A 213 18.43 -8.70 -2.42
N LEU A 214 17.21 -8.29 -2.08
CA LEU A 214 16.47 -7.32 -2.87
C LEU A 214 17.22 -5.98 -2.96
N LEU A 215 17.82 -5.50 -1.88
CA LEU A 215 18.65 -4.28 -1.93
C LEU A 215 19.87 -4.39 -2.85
N GLU A 216 20.44 -5.58 -2.99
CA GLU A 216 21.59 -5.81 -3.87
C GLU A 216 21.18 -6.01 -5.33
N TRP A 217 20.02 -6.64 -5.57
CA TRP A 217 19.54 -6.99 -6.90
C TRP A 217 18.78 -5.86 -7.58
N LEU A 218 18.01 -5.09 -6.82
CA LEU A 218 17.19 -4.01 -7.36
C LEU A 218 18.01 -2.72 -7.42
N PRO A 219 17.89 -1.92 -8.49
CA PRO A 219 18.46 -0.58 -8.52
C PRO A 219 17.93 0.27 -7.36
N ASN A 220 18.81 1.07 -6.74
CA ASN A 220 18.46 1.88 -5.56
C ASN A 220 17.29 2.87 -5.79
N ASP A 221 17.02 3.23 -7.03
CA ASP A 221 15.93 4.12 -7.43
C ASP A 221 14.63 3.39 -7.79
N ARG A 222 14.60 2.05 -7.71
CA ARG A 222 13.42 1.21 -7.96
C ARG A 222 12.79 0.65 -6.71
N LEU A 223 13.46 0.72 -5.56
CA LEU A 223 12.95 0.19 -4.31
C LEU A 223 12.63 1.33 -3.33
N PHE A 224 11.48 1.25 -2.69
CA PHE A 224 11.11 2.09 -1.55
C PHE A 224 10.34 1.27 -0.52
N VAL A 225 10.20 1.80 0.69
CA VAL A 225 9.47 1.11 1.77
C VAL A 225 8.18 1.82 2.08
N VAL A 226 7.20 1.04 2.53
CA VAL A 226 5.91 1.52 3.03
C VAL A 226 5.69 0.95 4.43
N SER A 227 4.81 1.57 5.20
CA SER A 227 4.40 0.96 6.46
C SER A 227 3.35 -0.12 6.25
N ASP A 228 2.41 0.08 5.33
CA ASP A 228 1.15 -0.68 5.25
C ASP A 228 0.42 -0.73 6.61
N CYS A 229 0.59 0.36 7.38
CA CYS A 229 0.18 0.39 8.78
C CYS A 229 -1.35 0.44 8.89
N ILE A 230 -1.89 -0.32 9.82
CA ILE A 230 -3.31 -0.30 10.19
C ILE A 230 -3.56 0.59 11.41
N CYS A 231 -4.84 0.73 11.80
CA CYS A 231 -5.26 1.54 12.94
C CYS A 231 -4.52 1.24 14.26
N ALA A 232 -3.96 0.03 14.44
CA ALA A 232 -3.16 -0.33 15.60
C ALA A 232 -1.80 0.42 15.69
N GLY A 233 -1.35 1.01 14.58
CA GLY A 233 -0.12 1.79 14.51
C GLY A 233 -0.04 2.89 15.56
N GLY A 234 1.09 2.99 16.26
CA GLY A 234 1.32 4.00 17.29
C GLY A 234 0.57 3.77 18.61
N LEU A 235 -0.17 2.66 18.77
CA LEU A 235 -0.84 2.29 20.02
C LEU A 235 -0.06 1.25 20.86
N GLY A 236 0.90 0.55 20.25
CA GLY A 236 1.70 -0.49 20.90
C GLY A 236 1.04 -1.89 20.88
N PRO A 237 1.54 -2.83 21.71
CA PRO A 237 0.96 -4.16 21.82
C PRO A 237 -0.45 -4.14 22.41
N GLY A 238 -1.33 -5.00 21.89
CA GLY A 238 -2.73 -5.06 22.32
C GLY A 238 -3.64 -5.75 21.31
N THR A 239 -4.93 -5.73 21.61
CA THR A 239 -5.98 -6.25 20.71
C THR A 239 -6.78 -5.09 20.16
N TYR A 240 -6.91 -5.04 18.84
CA TYR A 240 -7.55 -3.97 18.08
C TYR A 240 -8.59 -4.55 17.12
N ARG A 241 -9.42 -3.67 16.56
CA ARG A 241 -10.46 -4.05 15.60
C ARG A 241 -10.21 -3.36 14.26
N LEU A 242 -10.13 -4.16 13.20
CA LEU A 242 -10.00 -3.72 11.81
C LEU A 242 -11.25 -4.20 11.05
N GLY A 243 -12.20 -3.30 10.81
CA GLY A 243 -13.56 -3.66 10.36
C GLY A 243 -14.22 -4.70 11.28
N GLU A 244 -14.53 -5.88 10.73
CA GLU A 244 -15.12 -7.01 11.47
C GLU A 244 -14.07 -7.94 12.10
N ARG A 245 -12.77 -7.71 11.84
CA ARG A 245 -11.68 -8.59 12.27
C ARG A 245 -11.07 -8.11 13.57
N GLU A 246 -10.80 -9.04 14.47
CA GLU A 246 -9.92 -8.83 15.61
C GLU A 246 -8.47 -9.03 15.17
N VAL A 247 -7.60 -8.09 15.58
CA VAL A 247 -6.17 -8.12 15.29
C VAL A 247 -5.41 -8.03 16.60
N THR A 248 -4.46 -8.94 16.80
CA THR A 248 -3.57 -8.92 17.96
C THR A 248 -2.18 -8.45 17.53
N VAL A 249 -1.67 -7.45 18.23
CA VAL A 249 -0.32 -6.91 18.07
C VAL A 249 0.53 -7.36 19.25
N GLY A 250 1.59 -8.11 18.97
CA GLY A 250 2.54 -8.56 19.99
C GLY A 250 3.60 -7.49 20.32
N ASP A 251 4.49 -7.82 21.25
CA ASP A 251 5.66 -6.97 21.58
C ASP A 251 6.61 -6.78 20.39
N ASP A 252 6.54 -7.70 19.41
CA ASP A 252 7.27 -7.62 18.15
C ASP A 252 6.62 -6.69 17.12
N LEU A 253 5.48 -6.07 17.44
CA LEU A 253 4.68 -5.19 16.59
C LEU A 253 4.11 -5.85 15.32
N ALA A 254 4.18 -7.18 15.19
CA ALA A 254 3.49 -7.85 14.10
C ALA A 254 1.98 -7.97 14.41
N ALA A 255 1.17 -7.46 13.48
CA ALA A 255 -0.28 -7.53 13.53
C ALA A 255 -0.75 -8.87 12.96
N ARG A 256 -1.41 -9.68 13.78
CA ARG A 256 -1.88 -11.02 13.41
C ARG A 256 -3.38 -11.14 13.58
N ASP A 257 -4.00 -11.99 12.77
CA ASP A 257 -5.40 -12.37 12.97
C ASP A 257 -5.61 -13.14 14.28
N ALA A 258 -6.86 -13.45 14.61
CA ALA A 258 -7.22 -14.19 15.82
C ALA A 258 -6.59 -15.60 15.92
N SER A 259 -6.17 -16.19 14.79
CA SER A 259 -5.45 -17.48 14.79
C SER A 259 -3.98 -17.32 15.18
N GLY A 260 -3.42 -16.12 15.02
CA GLY A 260 -2.00 -15.83 15.19
C GLY A 260 -1.15 -16.28 14.00
N GLU A 261 -1.73 -16.90 12.97
CA GLU A 261 -0.96 -17.49 11.88
C GLU A 261 -0.75 -16.53 10.69
N HIS A 262 -1.66 -15.59 10.47
CA HIS A 262 -1.65 -14.70 9.30
C HIS A 262 -1.43 -13.24 9.70
N PHE A 263 -0.57 -12.55 8.95
CA PHE A 263 -0.40 -11.11 9.11
C PHE A 263 -1.60 -10.35 8.53
N VAL A 264 -2.00 -9.28 9.22
CA VAL A 264 -3.12 -8.41 8.84
C VAL A 264 -2.63 -6.96 8.88
N GLY A 265 -2.06 -6.52 7.76
CA GLY A 265 -1.31 -5.27 7.65
C GLY A 265 -0.15 -5.20 8.66
N ALA A 266 0.38 -4.00 8.89
CA ALA A 266 1.44 -3.76 9.88
C ALA A 266 0.97 -2.90 11.05
N ALA A 267 1.58 -3.06 12.23
CA ALA A 267 1.45 -2.08 13.33
C ALA A 267 2.71 -1.23 13.51
N ALA A 268 3.77 -1.52 12.75
CA ALA A 268 4.99 -0.72 12.69
C ALA A 268 4.77 0.52 11.81
N GLY A 269 4.97 1.72 12.37
CA GLY A 269 4.99 2.94 11.58
C GLY A 269 6.36 3.17 10.93
N MET A 270 6.49 4.26 10.16
CA MET A 270 7.73 4.58 9.45
C MET A 270 8.95 4.77 10.38
N ARG A 271 8.74 5.16 11.64
CA ARG A 271 9.79 5.27 12.64
C ARG A 271 10.34 3.89 13.04
N GLU A 272 9.47 2.93 13.26
CA GLU A 272 9.83 1.55 13.57
C GLU A 272 10.50 0.88 12.36
N VAL A 273 9.99 1.16 11.15
CA VAL A 273 10.62 0.75 9.89
C VAL A 273 12.04 1.29 9.77
N GLU A 274 12.26 2.59 10.02
CA GLU A 274 13.61 3.16 10.02
C GLU A 274 14.51 2.46 11.04
N ALA A 275 14.00 2.23 12.26
CA ALA A 275 14.75 1.56 13.32
C ALA A 275 15.18 0.16 12.91
N TRP A 276 14.29 -0.62 12.27
CA TRP A 276 14.59 -1.95 11.74
C TRP A 276 15.63 -1.90 10.60
N LEU A 277 15.46 -1.01 9.61
CA LEU A 277 16.43 -0.82 8.52
C LEU A 277 17.84 -0.48 9.03
N ARG A 278 17.96 0.27 10.13
CA ARG A 278 19.25 0.62 10.72
C ARG A 278 19.83 -0.47 11.59
N SER A 279 19.02 -1.06 12.47
CA SER A 279 19.49 -2.03 13.46
C SER A 279 19.71 -3.42 12.88
N SER A 280 18.75 -3.93 12.11
CA SER A 280 18.82 -5.26 11.53
C SER A 280 19.67 -5.26 10.27
N LEU A 281 19.46 -4.30 9.36
CA LEU A 281 20.16 -4.30 8.07
C LEU A 281 21.50 -3.55 8.07
N ASN A 282 21.76 -2.71 9.08
CA ASN A 282 22.95 -1.85 9.16
C ASN A 282 23.16 -1.00 7.89
N LEU A 283 22.05 -0.47 7.34
CA LEU A 283 22.12 0.32 6.12
C LEU A 283 22.78 1.68 6.35
N PRO A 284 23.57 2.17 5.39
CA PRO A 284 24.06 3.55 5.42
C PRO A 284 22.91 4.55 5.46
N GLN A 285 23.11 5.68 6.16
CA GLN A 285 22.15 6.77 6.26
C GLN A 285 21.53 7.14 4.90
N GLN A 286 22.36 7.23 3.85
CA GLN A 286 21.91 7.65 2.53
C GLN A 286 20.93 6.62 1.92
N THR A 287 21.24 5.32 2.00
CA THR A 287 20.35 4.25 1.53
C THR A 287 19.04 4.22 2.32
N THR A 288 19.11 4.35 3.65
CA THR A 288 17.92 4.45 4.51
C THR A 288 17.04 5.65 4.10
N THR A 289 17.67 6.81 3.86
CA THR A 289 16.98 8.01 3.39
C THR A 289 16.38 7.85 1.99
N ASP A 290 17.02 7.10 1.10
CA ASP A 290 16.48 6.82 -0.24
C ASP A 290 15.21 5.96 -0.16
N LEU A 291 15.26 4.88 0.63
CA LEU A 291 14.14 3.97 0.84
C LEU A 291 12.93 4.63 1.51
N LEU A 292 13.17 5.44 2.54
CA LEU A 292 12.12 6.04 3.38
C LEU A 292 11.46 7.29 2.79
N ALA A 293 12.10 7.95 1.81
CA ALA A 293 11.45 9.08 1.15
C ALA A 293 11.95 9.43 -0.24
N LYS A 294 13.26 9.45 -0.53
CA LYS A 294 13.72 10.09 -1.79
C LYS A 294 13.26 9.33 -3.04
N THR A 295 13.19 8.00 -3.00
CA THR A 295 12.70 7.22 -4.15
C THR A 295 11.22 7.49 -4.41
N ALA A 296 10.37 7.41 -3.38
CA ALA A 296 8.95 7.76 -3.48
C ALA A 296 8.75 9.23 -3.93
N ASN A 297 9.50 10.18 -3.37
CA ASN A 297 9.43 11.58 -3.77
C ASN A 297 9.71 11.79 -5.26
N ARG A 298 10.74 11.13 -5.81
CA ARG A 298 11.04 11.21 -7.26
C ARG A 298 9.94 10.58 -8.10
N LEU A 299 9.47 9.40 -7.69
CA LEU A 299 8.45 8.63 -8.41
C LEU A 299 7.11 9.38 -8.51
N PHE A 300 6.71 10.05 -7.43
CA PHE A 300 5.44 10.76 -7.30
C PHE A 300 5.54 12.27 -7.52
N ALA A 301 6.71 12.80 -7.90
CA ALA A 301 6.92 14.24 -8.04
C ALA A 301 5.88 14.96 -8.94
N SER A 302 5.47 14.33 -10.05
CA SER A 302 4.45 14.89 -10.95
C SER A 302 3.05 14.90 -10.36
N ILE A 303 2.74 13.98 -9.44
CA ILE A 303 1.45 13.93 -8.72
C ILE A 303 1.46 14.98 -7.61
N LEU A 304 2.57 15.12 -6.89
CA LEU A 304 2.73 16.11 -5.81
C LEU A 304 2.74 17.56 -6.30
N ALA A 305 2.97 17.80 -7.60
CA ALA A 305 3.03 19.12 -8.20
C ALA A 305 1.68 19.65 -8.72
N ARG A 306 0.58 18.89 -8.53
CA ARG A 306 -0.77 19.26 -8.96
C ARG A 306 -1.39 20.35 -8.09
#